data_AF-A0A2V7DEW5-F1
#
_entry.id   AF-A0A2V7DEW5-F1
#
_cell.length_a   1.000
_cell.length_b   1.000
_cell.length_c   1.000
_cell.angle_alpha   90.00
_cell.angle_beta   90.00
_cell.angle_gamma   90.00
#
_symmetry.space_group_name_H-M   'P 1'
#
loop_
_entity.id
_entity.type
_entity.pdbx_description
1 polymer ?
#
loop_
_entity_poly.entity_id
_entity_poly.type
_entity_poly.pdbx_seq_one_letter_code
_entity_poly.pdbx_strand_id
1 'polypeptide(L)'
;MCAGYALRRGAPAVCPSYCCSSRAPSDTFITSANTISFFGAGLSAFLGKPLIGITNPVPFRAVSVPGLVSIPYIGPVLFHQDPLVYLSYVLVVGVWWWLSRTRPGLHLRACGESPATADAMGVKVTAIRYGTTVAGGALAGLAGGYLSLAYTPAWTDGMTSGLGWIAIALVIFATWNPLRLLAGAYLFGAVDAL
;
A
#
# COMPACT_ATOMS: atom_id res chain seq x y z
N MET A 1 27.94 -8.99 -4.22
CA MET A 1 28.58 -7.66 -4.35
C MET A 1 29.32 -7.14 -3.10
N CYS A 2 28.91 -7.39 -1.85
CA CYS A 2 29.57 -6.77 -0.67
C CYS A 2 30.98 -7.31 -0.31
N ALA A 3 31.31 -8.58 -0.62
CA ALA A 3 32.62 -9.15 -0.29
C ALA A 3 33.79 -8.47 -1.05
N GLY A 4 33.53 -7.89 -2.22
CA GLY A 4 34.55 -7.20 -3.01
C GLY A 4 34.86 -5.77 -2.53
N TYR A 5 33.98 -5.15 -1.74
CA TYR A 5 34.16 -3.77 -1.28
C TYR A 5 35.01 -3.68 0.00
N ALA A 6 34.96 -4.70 0.86
CA ALA A 6 35.73 -4.76 2.11
C ALA A 6 37.22 -5.02 1.91
N LEU A 7 37.62 -5.65 0.80
CA LEU A 7 39.04 -5.95 0.52
C LEU A 7 39.81 -4.77 -0.10
N ARG A 8 39.13 -3.72 -0.55
CA ARG A 8 39.76 -2.61 -1.29
C ARG A 8 40.13 -1.39 -0.44
N ARG A 9 39.71 -1.34 0.81
CA ARG A 9 40.12 -0.31 1.78
C ARG A 9 40.43 -1.01 3.08
N GLY A 10 41.69 -1.00 3.51
CA GLY A 10 42.15 -1.53 4.80
C GLY A 10 41.60 -0.73 5.99
N ALA A 11 40.27 -0.67 6.12
CA ALA A 11 39.55 -0.02 7.19
C ALA A 11 39.04 -1.09 8.18
N PRO A 12 39.11 -0.84 9.50
CA PRO A 12 38.63 -1.77 10.50
C PRO A 12 37.15 -2.09 10.30
N ALA A 13 36.82 -3.36 10.51
CA ALA A 13 35.58 -4.05 10.19
C ALA A 13 34.33 -3.52 10.91
N VAL A 14 33.88 -2.31 10.57
CA VAL A 14 32.48 -1.93 10.80
C VAL A 14 31.67 -2.54 9.66
N CYS A 15 31.39 -3.84 9.79
CA CYS A 15 30.51 -4.56 8.90
C CYS A 15 29.13 -3.91 8.99
N PRO A 16 28.65 -3.24 7.95
CA PRO A 16 27.39 -2.54 8.09
C PRO A 16 26.24 -3.56 8.13
N SER A 17 25.20 -3.27 8.92
CA SER A 17 24.08 -4.18 9.21
C SER A 17 23.40 -4.78 7.97
N TYR A 18 23.51 -4.13 6.82
CA TYR A 18 23.03 -4.61 5.52
C TYR A 18 23.75 -5.87 4.99
N CYS A 19 25.00 -6.11 5.41
CA CYS A 19 25.78 -7.27 4.94
C CYS A 19 25.37 -8.56 5.67
N CYS A 20 25.08 -8.50 6.99
CA CYS A 20 24.61 -9.67 7.76
C CYS A 20 23.20 -10.13 7.37
N SER A 21 22.32 -9.21 6.96
CA SER A 21 20.97 -9.56 6.48
C SER A 21 21.00 -10.38 5.18
N SER A 22 22.06 -10.27 4.37
CA SER A 22 22.14 -10.92 3.07
C SER A 22 22.52 -12.40 3.08
N ARG A 23 22.71 -13.01 4.26
CA ARG A 23 23.15 -14.41 4.42
C ARG A 23 22.08 -15.32 5.05
N ALA A 24 20.85 -14.83 5.22
CA ALA A 24 19.73 -15.67 5.62
C ALA A 24 19.25 -16.53 4.44
N PRO A 25 18.87 -17.81 4.65
CA PRO A 25 18.22 -18.63 3.63
C PRO A 25 16.99 -17.92 3.06
N SER A 26 16.76 -17.99 1.75
CA SER A 26 15.59 -17.41 1.07
C SER A 26 14.26 -17.80 1.74
N ASP A 27 14.22 -19.01 2.25
CA ASP A 27 13.11 -19.68 2.94
C ASP A 27 12.78 -18.98 4.27
N THR A 28 13.78 -18.37 4.93
CA THR A 28 13.59 -17.61 6.17
C THR A 28 12.86 -16.29 5.92
N PHE A 29 13.10 -15.65 4.77
CA PHE A 29 12.46 -14.39 4.41
C PHE A 29 10.97 -14.58 4.12
N ILE A 30 10.61 -15.61 3.35
CA ILE A 30 9.20 -15.90 3.04
C ILE A 30 8.43 -16.29 4.30
N THR A 31 9.03 -17.16 5.14
CA THR A 31 8.40 -17.64 6.37
C THR A 31 8.13 -16.50 7.35
N SER A 32 9.11 -15.61 7.56
CA SER A 32 8.94 -14.45 8.44
C SER A 32 7.87 -13.48 7.93
N ALA A 33 7.81 -13.19 6.63
CA ALA A 33 6.80 -12.32 6.04
C ALA A 33 5.37 -12.89 6.19
N ASN A 34 5.20 -14.20 5.96
CA ASN A 34 3.92 -14.86 6.14
C ASN A 34 3.51 -14.93 7.62
N THR A 35 4.48 -15.14 8.52
CA THR A 35 4.25 -15.18 9.97
C THR A 35 3.72 -13.84 10.49
N ILE A 36 4.30 -12.73 10.03
CA ILE A 36 3.82 -11.37 10.37
C ILE A 36 2.38 -11.16 9.87
N SER A 37 2.07 -11.68 8.68
CA SER A 37 0.72 -11.58 8.10
C SER A 37 -0.32 -12.35 8.92
N PHE A 38 -0.02 -13.59 9.31
CA PHE A 38 -0.90 -14.39 10.18
C PHE A 38 -1.01 -13.82 11.59
N PHE A 39 0.09 -13.31 12.15
CA PHE A 39 0.06 -12.62 13.43
C PHE A 39 -0.85 -11.39 13.38
N GLY A 40 -0.76 -10.58 12.32
CA GLY A 40 -1.64 -9.44 12.09
C GLY A 40 -3.11 -9.85 11.98
N ALA A 41 -3.41 -10.92 11.23
CA ALA A 41 -4.77 -11.45 11.12
C ALA A 41 -5.32 -11.93 12.49
N GLY A 42 -4.51 -12.66 13.25
CA GLY A 42 -4.88 -13.13 14.59
C GLY A 42 -5.06 -12.00 15.60
N LEU A 43 -4.18 -10.99 15.58
CA LEU A 43 -4.28 -9.80 16.42
C LEU A 43 -5.54 -8.98 16.09
N SER A 44 -5.84 -8.82 14.80
CA SER A 44 -7.06 -8.16 14.34
C SER A 44 -8.31 -8.89 14.83
N ALA A 45 -8.36 -10.21 14.70
CA ALA A 45 -9.47 -11.01 15.21
C ALA A 45 -9.61 -10.89 16.74
N PHE A 46 -8.51 -10.95 17.49
CA PHE A 46 -8.52 -10.81 18.95
C PHE A 46 -9.05 -9.45 19.41
N LEU A 47 -8.55 -8.35 18.81
CA LEU A 47 -8.99 -6.98 19.12
C LEU A 47 -10.43 -6.72 18.65
N GLY A 48 -10.87 -7.43 17.61
CA GLY A 48 -12.19 -7.32 17.02
C GLY A 48 -13.30 -8.05 17.76
N LYS A 49 -12.99 -9.03 18.61
CA LYS A 49 -13.99 -9.81 19.39
C LYS A 49 -15.08 -8.99 20.07
N PRO A 50 -14.80 -7.88 20.78
CA PRO A 50 -15.85 -7.08 21.43
C PRO A 50 -16.70 -6.27 20.44
N LEU A 51 -16.27 -6.12 19.17
CA LEU A 51 -16.96 -5.36 18.13
C LEU A 51 -17.86 -6.24 17.26
N ILE A 52 -17.75 -7.57 17.35
CA ILE A 52 -18.57 -8.52 16.59
C ILE A 52 -20.04 -8.37 16.99
N GLY A 53 -20.90 -8.05 16.01
CA GLY A 53 -22.35 -7.88 16.21
C GLY A 53 -22.79 -6.46 16.58
N ILE A 54 -21.87 -5.52 16.80
CA ILE A 54 -22.21 -4.09 16.92
C ILE A 54 -22.33 -3.53 15.51
N THR A 55 -23.58 -3.32 15.06
CA THR A 55 -23.84 -2.65 13.78
C THR A 55 -23.56 -1.16 13.94
N ASN A 56 -22.79 -0.58 13.03
CA ASN A 56 -22.48 0.85 13.07
C ASN A 56 -23.78 1.66 12.84
N PRO A 57 -24.22 2.52 13.77
CA PRO A 57 -25.52 3.21 13.67
C PRO A 57 -25.53 4.34 12.63
N VAL A 58 -24.37 4.71 12.08
CA VAL A 58 -24.22 5.74 11.04
C VAL A 58 -23.46 5.13 9.85
N PRO A 59 -24.13 4.39 8.95
CA PRO A 59 -23.48 3.96 7.72
C PRO A 59 -23.01 5.21 6.96
N PHE A 60 -21.78 5.17 6.43
CA PHE A 60 -21.33 6.18 5.48
C PHE A 60 -22.29 6.14 4.30
N ARG A 61 -23.17 7.14 4.22
CA ARG A 61 -24.18 7.23 3.18
C ARG A 61 -23.49 7.67 1.90
N ALA A 62 -23.63 6.88 0.84
CA ALA A 62 -23.22 7.26 -0.51
C ALA A 62 -23.80 8.65 -0.85
N VAL A 63 -22.91 9.63 -1.05
CA VAL A 63 -23.28 10.96 -1.51
C VAL A 63 -23.41 10.86 -3.02
N SER A 64 -24.64 10.68 -3.50
CA SER A 64 -24.95 10.76 -4.92
C SER A 64 -24.81 12.21 -5.38
N VAL A 65 -23.86 12.48 -6.27
CA VAL A 65 -23.74 13.78 -6.92
C VAL A 65 -24.80 13.84 -8.03
N PRO A 66 -25.88 14.64 -7.89
CA PRO A 66 -26.98 14.62 -8.84
C PRO A 66 -26.59 15.47 -10.07
N GLY A 67 -26.31 14.82 -11.20
CA GLY A 67 -26.06 15.54 -12.46
C GLY A 67 -25.36 14.75 -13.56
N LEU A 68 -24.59 13.71 -13.23
CA LEU A 68 -23.83 12.89 -14.20
C LEU A 68 -24.32 11.43 -14.32
N VAL A 69 -25.58 11.20 -13.94
CA VAL A 69 -26.24 9.87 -13.93
C VAL A 69 -26.71 9.44 -15.33
N SER A 70 -26.60 10.28 -16.35
CA SER A 70 -27.21 10.06 -17.67
C SER A 70 -26.31 9.44 -18.75
N ILE A 71 -25.09 8.98 -18.44
CA ILE A 71 -24.27 8.20 -19.38
C ILE A 71 -24.37 6.70 -19.02
N PRO A 72 -25.05 5.89 -19.86
CA PRO A 72 -25.27 4.48 -19.56
C PRO A 72 -23.94 3.71 -19.58
N TYR A 73 -23.86 2.67 -18.75
CA TYR A 73 -22.71 1.78 -18.49
C TYR A 73 -21.56 2.32 -17.62
N ILE A 74 -21.15 3.58 -17.73
CA ILE A 74 -19.98 4.12 -16.98
C ILE A 74 -20.40 5.00 -15.79
N GLY A 75 -21.60 5.62 -15.85
CA GLY A 75 -22.11 6.55 -14.84
C GLY A 75 -22.43 5.95 -13.47
N PRO A 76 -23.16 4.81 -13.35
CA PRO A 76 -23.55 4.29 -12.03
C PRO A 76 -22.37 3.70 -11.24
N VAL A 77 -21.44 3.03 -11.94
CA VAL A 77 -20.30 2.32 -11.34
C VAL A 77 -19.27 3.28 -10.74
N LEU A 78 -19.09 4.47 -11.33
CA LEU A 78 -18.14 5.48 -10.85
C LEU A 78 -18.77 6.54 -9.92
N PHE A 79 -20.08 6.82 -10.01
CA PHE A 79 -20.70 7.98 -9.34
C PHE A 79 -21.71 7.66 -8.22
N HIS A 80 -22.07 6.40 -7.97
CA HIS A 80 -22.78 5.95 -6.74
C HIS A 80 -21.79 5.34 -5.73
N GLN A 81 -20.77 6.10 -5.35
CA GLN A 81 -19.66 5.59 -4.54
C GLN A 81 -19.54 6.36 -3.22
N ASP A 82 -19.04 5.68 -2.19
CA ASP A 82 -18.85 6.26 -0.87
C ASP A 82 -17.83 7.41 -0.88
N PRO A 83 -17.92 8.35 0.09
CA PRO A 83 -16.95 9.44 0.22
C PRO A 83 -15.48 8.97 0.23
N LEU A 84 -15.22 7.76 0.72
CA LEU A 84 -13.88 7.16 0.74
C LEU A 84 -13.39 6.69 -0.63
N VAL A 85 -14.28 6.32 -1.54
CA VAL A 85 -13.91 6.04 -2.94
C VAL A 85 -13.57 7.34 -3.66
N TYR A 86 -14.30 8.43 -3.36
CA TYR A 86 -13.91 9.75 -3.86
C TYR A 86 -12.54 10.18 -3.34
N LEU A 87 -12.27 9.92 -2.06
CA LEU A 87 -10.94 10.14 -1.46
C LEU A 87 -9.85 9.33 -2.19
N SER A 88 -10.14 8.08 -2.58
CA SER A 88 -9.16 7.23 -3.25
C SER A 88 -8.76 7.78 -4.62
N TYR A 89 -9.69 8.31 -5.42
CA TYR A 89 -9.34 8.99 -6.68
C TYR A 89 -8.41 10.19 -6.45
N VAL A 90 -8.76 11.04 -5.48
CA VAL A 90 -7.98 12.23 -5.14
C VAL A 90 -6.59 11.84 -4.65
N LEU A 91 -6.49 10.80 -3.82
CA LEU A 91 -5.22 10.29 -3.33
C LEU A 91 -4.37 9.70 -4.47
N VAL A 92 -4.94 8.89 -5.36
CA VAL A 92 -4.19 8.31 -6.48
C VAL A 92 -3.67 9.39 -7.42
N VAL A 93 -4.53 10.34 -7.80
CA VAL A 93 -4.13 11.48 -8.65
C VAL A 93 -3.10 12.36 -7.93
N GLY A 94 -3.29 12.61 -6.63
CA GLY A 94 -2.38 13.36 -5.79
C GLY A 94 -1.00 12.70 -5.68
N VAL A 95 -0.95 11.38 -5.48
CA VAL A 95 0.29 10.60 -5.45
C VAL A 95 0.96 10.57 -6.82
N TRP A 96 0.20 10.38 -7.89
CA TRP A 96 0.73 10.45 -9.26
C TRP A 96 1.34 11.82 -9.56
N TRP A 97 0.64 12.90 -9.22
CA TRP A 97 1.12 14.27 -9.39
C TRP A 97 2.36 14.53 -8.52
N TRP A 98 2.33 14.09 -7.26
CA TRP A 98 3.46 14.22 -6.35
C TRP A 98 4.71 13.49 -6.87
N LEU A 99 4.55 12.23 -7.31
CA LEU A 99 5.64 11.44 -7.89
C LEU A 99 6.20 12.00 -9.20
N SER A 100 5.36 12.63 -10.02
CA SER A 100 5.75 13.10 -11.37
C SER A 100 6.22 14.55 -11.40
N ARG A 101 5.75 15.41 -10.50
CA ARG A 101 5.99 16.87 -10.55
C ARG A 101 6.83 17.41 -9.39
N THR A 102 6.97 16.68 -8.28
CA THR A 102 7.67 17.22 -7.09
C THR A 102 9.11 16.73 -6.96
N ARG A 103 9.99 17.60 -6.42
CA ARG A 103 11.39 17.28 -6.10
C ARG A 103 11.54 16.00 -5.25
N PRO A 104 10.83 15.83 -4.11
CA PRO A 104 10.93 14.59 -3.33
C PRO A 104 10.46 13.34 -4.10
N GLY A 105 9.48 13.46 -5.00
CA GLY A 105 9.04 12.35 -5.85
C GLY A 105 10.11 11.90 -6.86
N LEU A 106 10.82 12.86 -7.46
CA LEU A 106 11.96 12.59 -8.35
C LEU A 106 13.12 11.93 -7.59
N HIS A 107 13.43 12.42 -6.37
CA HIS A 107 14.44 11.81 -5.52
C HIS A 107 14.07 10.36 -5.16
N LEU A 108 12.81 10.08 -4.86
CA LEU A 108 12.34 8.72 -4.56
C LEU A 108 12.57 7.76 -5.74
N ARG A 109 12.26 8.18 -6.97
CA ARG A 109 12.51 7.38 -8.18
C ARG A 109 14.01 7.16 -8.43
N ALA A 110 14.82 8.21 -8.27
CA ALA A 110 16.27 8.11 -8.38
C ALA A 110 16.87 7.14 -7.35
N CYS A 111 16.36 7.15 -6.11
CA CYS A 111 16.75 6.19 -5.08
C CYS A 111 16.38 4.74 -5.41
N GLY A 112 15.33 4.53 -6.21
CA GLY A 112 14.90 3.21 -6.70
C GLY A 112 15.80 2.65 -7.80
N GLU A 113 16.27 3.51 -8.72
CA GLU A 113 17.19 3.14 -9.80
C GLU A 113 18.60 2.83 -9.29
N SER A 114 19.21 3.77 -8.54
CA SER A 114 20.52 3.52 -7.94
C SER A 114 20.73 4.31 -6.64
N PRO A 115 20.73 3.64 -5.46
CA PRO A 115 20.86 4.34 -4.19
C PRO A 115 22.26 4.98 -4.01
N ALA A 116 23.30 4.40 -4.62
CA ALA A 116 24.66 4.92 -4.54
C ALA A 116 24.83 6.27 -5.25
N THR A 117 24.10 6.50 -6.36
CA THR A 117 24.17 7.77 -7.09
C THR A 117 23.36 8.86 -6.38
N ALA A 118 22.22 8.49 -5.78
CA ALA A 118 21.41 9.40 -4.98
C ALA A 118 22.17 9.94 -3.75
N ASP A 119 22.93 9.09 -3.07
CA ASP A 119 23.74 9.48 -1.91
C ASP A 119 24.92 10.39 -2.32
N ALA A 120 25.53 10.13 -3.48
CA ALA A 120 26.57 10.99 -4.05
C ALA A 120 26.06 12.40 -4.40
N MET A 121 24.76 12.57 -4.70
CA MET A 121 24.13 13.88 -4.89
C MET A 121 23.71 14.56 -3.57
N GLY A 122 24.04 13.99 -2.41
CA GLY A 122 23.71 14.55 -1.10
C GLY A 122 22.27 14.31 -0.64
N VAL A 123 21.54 13.41 -1.31
CA VAL A 123 20.17 13.06 -0.94
C VAL A 123 20.20 12.00 0.18
N LYS A 124 19.57 12.29 1.32
CA LYS A 124 19.46 11.35 2.45
C LYS A 124 18.53 10.17 2.10
N VAL A 125 19.07 9.13 1.48
CA VAL A 125 18.33 7.94 1.03
C VAL A 125 17.57 7.27 2.18
N THR A 126 18.18 7.19 3.37
CA THR A 126 17.58 6.58 4.55
C THR A 126 16.30 7.30 4.97
N ALA A 127 16.33 8.64 5.05
CA ALA A 127 15.17 9.43 5.45
C ALA A 127 14.00 9.29 4.45
N ILE A 128 14.30 9.27 3.16
CA ILE A 128 13.29 9.09 2.11
C ILE A 128 12.65 7.71 2.19
N ARG A 129 13.44 6.65 2.42
CA ARG A 129 12.92 5.28 2.58
C ARG A 129 11.99 5.17 3.78
N TYR A 130 12.41 5.65 4.95
CA TYR A 130 11.56 5.61 6.15
C TYR A 130 10.30 6.49 6.00
N GLY A 131 10.42 7.68 5.42
CA GLY A 131 9.28 8.56 5.23
C GLY A 131 8.22 7.94 4.31
N THR A 132 8.67 7.31 3.22
CA THR A 132 7.76 6.66 2.26
C THR A 132 7.16 5.36 2.76
N THR A 133 7.88 4.56 3.55
CA THR A 133 7.32 3.35 4.18
C THR A 133 6.29 3.69 5.24
N VAL A 134 6.53 4.72 6.07
CA VAL A 134 5.54 5.18 7.06
C VAL A 134 4.30 5.74 6.38
N ALA A 135 4.46 6.56 5.33
CA ALA A 135 3.34 7.09 4.57
C ALA A 135 2.52 5.96 3.89
N GLY A 136 3.19 4.98 3.27
CA GLY A 136 2.53 3.82 2.68
C GLY A 136 1.80 2.96 3.71
N GLY A 137 2.40 2.75 4.89
CA GLY A 137 1.78 2.05 6.01
C GLY A 137 0.54 2.77 6.55
N ALA A 138 0.58 4.11 6.64
CA ALA A 138 -0.58 4.91 7.03
C ALA A 138 -1.75 4.77 6.03
N LEU A 139 -1.45 4.80 4.72
CA LEU A 139 -2.46 4.57 3.67
C LEU A 139 -3.04 3.15 3.72
N ALA A 140 -2.20 2.14 3.96
CA ALA A 140 -2.66 0.76 4.14
C ALA A 140 -3.55 0.60 5.39
N GLY A 141 -3.23 1.31 6.48
CA GLY A 141 -4.06 1.35 7.68
C GLY A 141 -5.42 2.01 7.44
N LEU A 142 -5.46 3.12 6.69
CA LEU A 142 -6.72 3.77 6.27
C LEU A 142 -7.58 2.85 5.40
N ALA A 143 -6.96 2.08 4.49
CA ALA A 143 -7.65 1.07 3.69
C ALA A 143 -8.21 -0.08 4.56
N GLY A 144 -7.49 -0.48 5.61
CA GLY A 144 -7.99 -1.42 6.62
C GLY A 144 -9.24 -0.90 7.35
N GLY A 145 -9.23 0.37 7.75
CA GLY A 145 -10.40 1.00 8.38
C GLY A 145 -11.61 1.11 7.45
N TYR A 146 -11.38 1.30 6.14
CA TYR A 146 -12.46 1.33 5.14
C TYR A 146 -13.27 0.03 5.11
N LEU A 147 -12.62 -1.13 5.28
CA LEU A 147 -13.31 -2.42 5.34
C LEU A 147 -14.39 -2.38 6.43
N SER A 148 -14.02 -2.10 7.68
CA SER A 148 -14.95 -2.12 8.82
C SER A 148 -16.03 -1.04 8.80
N LEU A 149 -15.83 0.06 8.05
CA LEU A 149 -16.73 1.22 8.05
C LEU A 149 -17.70 1.25 6.85
N ALA A 150 -17.24 0.82 5.67
CA ALA A 150 -17.97 1.01 4.41
C ALA A 150 -18.28 -0.30 3.69
N TYR A 151 -17.38 -1.29 3.72
CA TYR A 151 -17.59 -2.54 2.98
C TYR A 151 -18.64 -3.44 3.66
N THR A 152 -18.51 -3.65 4.96
CA THR A 152 -19.55 -4.26 5.81
C THR A 152 -19.62 -3.43 7.09
N PRO A 153 -20.70 -2.69 7.37
CA PRO A 153 -20.83 -1.82 8.55
C PRO A 153 -21.05 -2.61 9.86
N ALA A 154 -20.45 -3.79 9.95
CA ALA A 154 -20.39 -4.66 11.10
C ALA A 154 -19.05 -5.38 11.07
N TRP A 155 -18.39 -5.45 12.22
CA TRP A 155 -17.14 -6.19 12.34
C TRP A 155 -17.42 -7.70 12.25
N THR A 156 -16.83 -8.37 11.26
CA THR A 156 -16.86 -9.82 11.10
C THR A 156 -15.45 -10.39 11.12
N ASP A 157 -15.29 -11.56 11.74
CA ASP A 157 -14.00 -12.26 11.70
C ASP A 157 -13.65 -12.65 10.27
N GLY A 158 -12.41 -12.38 9.86
CA GLY A 158 -11.95 -12.73 8.51
C GLY A 158 -12.46 -11.81 7.39
N MET A 159 -12.97 -10.62 7.72
CA MET A 159 -13.52 -9.66 6.76
C MET A 159 -12.61 -9.33 5.57
N THR A 160 -11.29 -9.41 5.75
CA THR A 160 -10.32 -9.11 4.69
C THR A 160 -10.31 -10.16 3.57
N SER A 161 -10.79 -11.38 3.80
CA SER A 161 -11.01 -12.46 2.81
C SER A 161 -10.01 -12.54 1.64
N GLY A 162 -8.71 -12.32 1.90
CA GLY A 162 -7.67 -12.36 0.87
C GLY A 162 -7.50 -11.10 0.00
N LEU A 163 -8.28 -10.03 0.21
CA LEU A 163 -8.17 -8.73 -0.48
C LEU A 163 -6.76 -8.12 -0.37
N GLY A 164 -6.05 -8.39 0.73
CA GLY A 164 -4.65 -7.97 0.90
C GLY A 164 -3.70 -8.61 -0.11
N TRP A 165 -3.91 -9.88 -0.49
CA TRP A 165 -3.08 -10.57 -1.48
C TRP A 165 -3.36 -10.06 -2.90
N ILE A 166 -4.62 -9.76 -3.20
CA ILE A 166 -5.03 -9.14 -4.46
C ILE A 166 -4.36 -7.77 -4.62
N ALA A 167 -4.29 -6.98 -3.55
CA ALA A 167 -3.62 -5.67 -3.57
C ALA A 167 -2.12 -5.79 -3.94
N ILE A 168 -1.41 -6.79 -3.42
CA ILE A 168 0.00 -7.03 -3.78
C ILE A 168 0.11 -7.39 -5.27
N ALA A 169 -0.76 -8.28 -5.76
CA ALA A 169 -0.79 -8.66 -7.17
C ALA A 169 -1.04 -7.46 -8.10
N LEU A 170 -2.00 -6.59 -7.75
CA LEU A 170 -2.31 -5.37 -8.51
C LEU A 170 -1.11 -4.42 -8.60
N VAL A 171 -0.38 -4.22 -7.50
CA VAL A 171 0.81 -3.36 -7.48
C VAL A 171 1.92 -3.89 -8.39
N ILE A 172 2.11 -5.22 -8.42
CA ILE A 172 3.09 -5.86 -9.29
C ILE A 172 2.70 -5.64 -10.77
N PHE A 173 1.45 -5.93 -11.14
CA PHE A 173 0.99 -5.74 -12.52
C PHE A 173 0.95 -4.27 -12.95
N ALA A 174 0.68 -3.35 -12.02
CA ALA A 174 0.69 -1.92 -12.28
C ALA A 174 2.09 -1.37 -12.65
N THR A 175 3.17 -2.15 -12.44
CA THR A 175 4.55 -1.74 -12.74
C THR A 175 4.87 -0.36 -12.16
N TRP A 176 4.53 -0.15 -10.88
CA TRP A 176 4.74 1.12 -10.16
C TRP A 176 4.02 2.35 -10.74
N ASN A 177 3.10 2.16 -11.70
CA ASN A 177 2.32 3.25 -12.29
C ASN A 177 0.94 3.38 -11.61
N PRO A 178 0.69 4.47 -10.87
CA PRO A 178 -0.55 4.63 -10.08
C PRO A 178 -1.81 4.68 -10.95
N LEU A 179 -1.72 5.14 -12.21
CA LEU A 179 -2.86 5.16 -13.13
C LEU A 179 -3.26 3.74 -13.57
N ARG A 180 -2.27 2.86 -13.77
CA ARG A 180 -2.52 1.44 -14.10
C ARG A 180 -3.07 0.68 -12.90
N LEU A 181 -2.59 1.01 -11.70
CA LEU A 181 -3.10 0.45 -10.44
C LEU A 181 -4.59 0.74 -10.28
N LEU A 182 -5.01 1.98 -10.55
CA LEU A 182 -6.39 2.40 -10.47
C LEU A 182 -7.28 1.60 -11.44
N ALA A 183 -6.86 1.48 -12.70
CA ALA A 183 -7.59 0.67 -13.68
C ALA A 183 -7.72 -0.80 -13.25
N GLY A 184 -6.65 -1.40 -12.73
CA GLY A 184 -6.68 -2.78 -12.22
C GLY A 184 -7.58 -2.95 -11.00
N ALA A 185 -7.58 -1.99 -10.08
CA ALA A 185 -8.44 -2.00 -8.91
C ALA A 185 -9.93 -1.94 -9.29
N TYR A 186 -10.31 -1.11 -10.27
CA TYR A 186 -11.70 -1.05 -10.75
C TYR A 186 -12.12 -2.32 -11.47
N LEU A 187 -11.25 -2.92 -12.26
CA LEU A 187 -11.55 -4.20 -12.91
C LEU A 187 -11.80 -5.29 -11.86
N PHE A 188 -10.94 -5.39 -10.84
CA PHE A 188 -11.09 -6.40 -9.80
C PHE A 188 -12.34 -6.16 -8.95
N GLY A 189 -12.62 -4.91 -8.57
CA GLY A 189 -13.84 -4.56 -7.85
C GLY A 189 -15.12 -4.79 -8.66
N ALA A 190 -15.09 -4.57 -9.98
CA ALA A 190 -16.23 -4.85 -10.86
C ALA A 190 -16.50 -6.35 -11.00
N VAL A 191 -15.46 -7.19 -10.96
CA VAL A 191 -15.58 -8.65 -10.98
C VAL A 191 -16.09 -9.18 -9.63
N ASP A 192 -15.63 -8.61 -8.52
CA ASP A 192 -16.06 -8.98 -7.17
C ASP A 192 -17.52 -8.59 -6.88
N ALA A 193 -18.02 -7.53 -7.54
CA ALA A 193 -19.40 -7.05 -7.39
C ALA A 193 -20.43 -7.78 -8.27
N LEU A 194 -19.99 -8.65 -9.20
CA LEU A 194 -20.85 -9.42 -10.12
C LEU A 194 -21.20 -10.79 -9.54
#